data_AF-A0A6B3FRT6-F1
#
_entry.id   AF-A0A6B3FRT6-F1
#
_cell.length_a   1.000
_cell.length_b   1.000
_cell.length_c   1.000
_cell.angle_alpha   90.00
_cell.angle_beta   90.00
_cell.angle_gamma   90.00
#
_symmetry.space_group_name_H-M   'P 1'
#
loop_
_entity.id
_entity.type
_entity.pdbx_description
1 polymer ?
#
loop_
_entity_poly.entity_id
_entity_poly.type
_entity_poly.pdbx_seq_one_letter_code
_entity_poly.pdbx_strand_id
1 'polypeptide(L)'
;GGHITPALAADLHAMQAKAYAQLGDAASARACIGRAEAQAGRIHTGREPDETGYVQPGLVDVQVAEALIGLGDLSAAREHAASAVRAPAHDRGRVHRLAMLSHIELLQGEADRAATTAA
;
A
#
# COMPACT_ATOMS: atom_id res chain seq x y z
N GLY A 1 -19.95 -19.95 7.55
CA GLY A 1 -19.03 -19.37 6.56
C GLY A 1 -19.65 -18.13 5.97
N GLY A 2 -18.86 -17.22 5.39
CA GLY A 2 -19.38 -16.41 4.28
C GLY A 2 -19.05 -14.93 4.20
N HIS A 3 -18.34 -14.31 5.15
CA HIS A 3 -18.03 -12.88 5.03
C HIS A 3 -16.53 -12.62 5.19
N ILE A 4 -15.90 -12.24 4.08
CA ILE A 4 -14.54 -11.69 4.04
C ILE A 4 -14.59 -10.36 4.81
N THR A 5 -13.70 -10.18 5.77
CA THR A 5 -13.64 -8.93 6.53
C THR A 5 -13.12 -7.78 5.67
N PRO A 6 -13.42 -6.52 6.00
CA PRO A 6 -12.85 -5.37 5.31
C PRO A 6 -11.31 -5.44 5.19
N ALA A 7 -10.63 -5.86 6.25
CA ALA A 7 -9.17 -6.00 6.24
C ALA A 7 -8.69 -7.03 5.21
N LEU A 8 -9.28 -8.24 5.21
CA LEU A 8 -8.93 -9.29 4.26
C LEU A 8 -9.33 -8.91 2.82
N ALA A 9 -10.47 -8.25 2.63
CA ALA A 9 -10.92 -7.78 1.32
C ALA A 9 -9.98 -6.71 0.75
N ALA A 10 -9.53 -5.78 1.59
CA ALA A 10 -8.56 -4.76 1.20
C ALA A 10 -7.24 -5.39 0.73
N ASP A 11 -6.71 -6.34 1.50
CA ASP A 11 -5.46 -7.05 1.18
C ASP A 11 -5.58 -7.87 -0.13
N LEU A 12 -6.68 -8.60 -0.31
CA LEU A 12 -6.94 -9.34 -1.54
C LEU A 12 -6.98 -8.42 -2.77
N HIS A 13 -7.68 -7.28 -2.67
CA HIS A 13 -7.74 -6.33 -3.77
C HIS A 13 -6.38 -5.67 -4.05
N ALA A 14 -5.58 -5.40 -3.02
CA ALA A 14 -4.24 -4.87 -3.21
C ALA A 14 -3.30 -5.89 -3.89
N MET A 15 -3.36 -7.17 -3.50
CA MET A 15 -2.64 -8.25 -4.21
C MET A 15 -3.07 -8.38 -5.67
N GLN A 16 -4.38 -8.30 -5.95
CA GLN A 16 -4.89 -8.31 -7.33
C GLN A 16 -4.39 -7.10 -8.13
N ALA A 17 -4.37 -5.90 -7.53
CA ALA A 17 -3.88 -4.70 -8.20
C ALA A 17 -2.43 -4.87 -8.67
N LYS A 18 -1.57 -5.42 -7.80
CA LYS A 18 -0.16 -5.70 -8.14
C LYS A 18 -0.04 -6.70 -9.28
N ALA A 19 -0.82 -7.79 -9.23
CA ALA A 19 -0.82 -8.78 -10.30
C ALA A 19 -1.23 -8.17 -11.65
N TYR A 20 -2.30 -7.37 -11.69
CA TYR A 20 -2.73 -6.70 -12.91
C TYR A 20 -1.71 -5.67 -13.42
N ALA A 21 -1.08 -4.92 -12.51
CA ALA A 21 -0.02 -3.97 -12.89
C ALA A 21 1.16 -4.69 -13.55
N GLN A 22 1.59 -5.83 -13.00
CA GLN A 22 2.65 -6.66 -13.59
C GLN A 22 2.26 -7.23 -14.97
N LEU A 23 0.97 -7.53 -15.18
CA LEU A 23 0.45 -8.00 -16.46
C LEU A 23 0.22 -6.86 -17.48
N GLY A 24 0.43 -5.61 -17.10
CA GLY A 24 0.16 -4.44 -17.95
C GLY A 24 -1.32 -4.07 -18.08
N ASP A 25 -2.21 -4.71 -17.31
CA ASP A 25 -3.64 -4.36 -17.27
C ASP A 25 -3.89 -3.20 -16.30
N ALA A 26 -3.61 -2.00 -16.79
CA ALA A 26 -3.72 -0.77 -16.01
C ALA A 26 -5.16 -0.46 -15.57
N ALA A 27 -6.17 -0.90 -16.31
CA ALA A 27 -7.56 -0.64 -15.98
C ALA A 27 -8.00 -1.51 -14.79
N SER A 28 -7.72 -2.81 -14.86
CA SER A 28 -8.01 -3.74 -13.76
C SER A 28 -7.20 -3.43 -12.51
N ALA A 29 -5.93 -3.02 -12.67
CA ALA A 29 -5.10 -2.59 -11.55
C ALA A 29 -5.72 -1.41 -10.79
N ARG A 30 -6.11 -0.34 -11.49
CA ARG A 30 -6.76 0.84 -10.88
C ARG A 30 -8.11 0.51 -10.25
N ALA A 31 -8.91 -0.34 -10.89
CA ALA A 31 -10.18 -0.79 -10.31
C ALA A 31 -9.96 -1.57 -9.00
N CYS A 32 -8.93 -2.42 -8.94
CA CYS A 32 -8.54 -3.12 -7.72
C CYS A 32 -8.02 -2.17 -6.64
N ILE A 33 -7.21 -1.16 -6.99
CA ILE A 33 -6.74 -0.12 -6.05
C ILE A 33 -7.93 0.57 -5.38
N GLY A 34 -8.88 1.10 -6.16
CA GLY A 34 -10.04 1.80 -5.60
C GLY A 34 -10.91 0.91 -4.71
N ARG A 35 -11.02 -0.39 -5.04
CA ARG A 35 -11.70 -1.36 -4.15
C ARG A 35 -10.92 -1.60 -2.87
N ALA A 36 -9.59 -1.72 -2.92
CA ALA A 36 -8.75 -1.90 -1.74
C ALA A 36 -8.90 -0.71 -0.77
N GLU A 37 -8.83 0.52 -1.29
CA GLU A 37 -9.00 1.75 -0.52
C GLU A 37 -10.39 1.86 0.11
N ALA A 38 -11.44 1.53 -0.65
CA ALA A 38 -12.80 1.54 -0.14
C ALA A 38 -13.02 0.54 1.01
N GLN A 39 -12.35 -0.62 0.98
CA GLN A 39 -12.39 -1.58 2.09
C GLN A 39 -11.50 -1.14 3.24
N ALA A 40 -10.33 -0.54 2.96
CA ALA A 40 -9.44 0.01 3.99
C ALA A 40 -10.13 1.08 4.83
N GLY A 41 -10.92 1.97 4.20
CA GLY A 41 -11.74 2.97 4.89
C GLY A 41 -12.85 2.38 5.78
N ARG A 42 -13.10 1.07 5.69
CA ARG A 42 -14.10 0.34 6.51
C ARG A 42 -13.45 -0.53 7.58
N ILE A 43 -12.12 -0.59 7.67
CA ILE A 43 -11.42 -1.36 8.71
C ILE A 43 -11.66 -0.69 10.07
N HIS A 44 -12.16 -1.47 11.02
CA HIS A 44 -12.35 -1.03 12.40
C HIS A 44 -11.49 -1.89 13.33
N THR A 45 -10.46 -1.29 13.92
CA THR A 45 -9.45 -1.99 14.75
C THR A 45 -10.00 -2.77 15.94
N GLY A 46 -11.24 -2.53 16.37
CA GLY A 46 -11.92 -3.29 17.43
C GLY A 46 -12.98 -4.29 16.96
N ARG A 47 -13.18 -4.46 15.64
CA ARG A 47 -14.17 -5.39 15.05
C ARG A 47 -13.56 -6.41 14.11
N GLU A 48 -12.32 -6.18 13.66
CA GLU A 48 -11.57 -7.15 12.87
C GLU A 48 -11.13 -8.33 13.75
N PRO A 49 -11.20 -9.57 13.24
CA PRO A 49 -10.71 -10.73 13.95
C PRO A 49 -9.17 -10.75 13.98
N ASP A 50 -8.61 -11.42 15.00
CA ASP A 50 -7.16 -11.47 15.27
C ASP A 50 -6.36 -11.98 14.06
N GLU A 51 -6.94 -12.90 13.27
CA GLU A 51 -6.32 -13.45 12.06
C GLU A 51 -6.00 -12.37 11.02
N THR A 52 -6.70 -11.23 11.05
CA THR A 52 -6.45 -10.08 10.16
C THR A 52 -5.67 -8.95 10.83
N GLY A 53 -5.19 -9.16 12.06
CA GLY A 53 -4.39 -8.20 12.81
C GLY A 53 -3.07 -7.81 12.14
N TYR A 54 -2.63 -8.53 11.10
CA TYR A 54 -1.49 -8.14 10.27
C TYR A 54 -1.80 -6.95 9.35
N VAL A 55 -3.07 -6.68 9.04
CA VAL A 55 -3.51 -5.54 8.23
C VAL A 55 -3.50 -4.28 9.08
N GLN A 56 -2.30 -3.73 9.24
CA GLN A 56 -2.06 -2.52 10.02
C GLN A 56 -2.51 -1.27 9.24
N PRO A 57 -2.90 -0.18 9.94
CA PRO A 57 -3.11 1.12 9.31
C PRO A 57 -1.91 1.50 8.44
N GLY A 58 -2.13 1.83 7.16
CA GLY A 58 -1.07 2.14 6.21
C GLY A 58 -0.42 0.95 5.49
N LEU A 59 -0.83 -0.31 5.75
CA LEU A 59 -0.37 -1.45 4.95
C LEU A 59 -0.92 -1.38 3.51
N VAL A 60 -2.21 -1.05 3.36
CA VAL A 60 -2.86 -0.92 2.05
C VAL A 60 -2.19 0.16 1.21
N ASP A 61 -1.83 1.30 1.82
CA ASP A 61 -1.11 2.38 1.13
C ASP A 61 0.22 1.92 0.54
N VAL A 62 1.00 1.08 1.25
CA VAL A 62 2.26 0.53 0.70
C VAL A 62 2.00 -0.39 -0.49
N GLN A 63 0.99 -1.25 -0.41
CA GLN A 63 0.68 -2.16 -1.52
C GLN A 63 0.11 -1.43 -2.74
N VAL A 64 -0.68 -0.37 -2.51
CA VAL A 64 -1.16 0.51 -3.58
C VAL A 64 0.01 1.25 -4.22
N ALA A 65 0.96 1.78 -3.43
CA ALA A 65 2.16 2.40 -3.95
C ALA A 65 2.97 1.43 -4.84
N GLU A 66 3.13 0.18 -4.42
CA GLU A 66 3.81 -0.86 -5.21
C GLU A 66 3.10 -1.15 -6.56
N ALA A 67 1.77 -1.22 -6.55
CA ALA A 67 0.99 -1.37 -7.79
C ALA A 67 1.15 -0.17 -8.73
N LEU A 68 1.14 1.05 -8.18
CA LEU A 68 1.30 2.30 -8.93
C LEU A 68 2.69 2.44 -9.55
N ILE A 69 3.75 1.98 -8.88
CA ILE A 69 5.09 1.86 -9.47
C ILE A 69 5.04 0.97 -10.71
N GLY A 70 4.37 -0.19 -10.62
CA GLY A 70 4.20 -1.10 -11.76
C GLY A 70 3.43 -0.48 -12.94
N LEU A 71 2.56 0.50 -12.66
CA LEU A 71 1.84 1.27 -13.69
C LEU A 71 2.61 2.50 -14.21
N GLY A 72 3.77 2.81 -13.63
CA GLY A 72 4.57 4.01 -13.94
C GLY A 72 4.05 5.30 -13.32
N ASP A 73 3.05 5.26 -12.44
CA ASP A 73 2.48 6.44 -11.78
C ASP A 73 3.25 6.76 -10.49
N LEU A 74 4.47 7.27 -10.65
CA LEU A 74 5.37 7.54 -9.53
C LEU A 74 4.88 8.68 -8.62
N SER A 75 4.07 9.61 -9.16
CA SER A 75 3.50 10.71 -8.35
C SER A 75 2.48 10.16 -7.37
N ALA A 76 1.50 9.39 -7.85
CA ALA A 76 0.51 8.76 -6.99
C ALA A 76 1.19 7.78 -6.02
N ALA A 77 2.14 6.97 -6.48
CA ALA A 77 2.88 6.05 -5.62
C ALA A 77 3.54 6.78 -4.43
N ARG A 78 4.13 7.96 -4.67
CA ARG A 78 4.75 8.77 -3.64
C ARG A 78 3.75 9.27 -2.60
N GLU A 79 2.58 9.74 -3.03
CA GLU A 79 1.54 10.24 -2.13
C GLU A 79 1.08 9.15 -1.16
N HIS A 80 0.84 7.93 -1.68
CA HIS A 80 0.49 6.77 -0.86
C HIS A 80 1.63 6.36 0.07
N ALA A 81 2.88 6.27 -0.42
CA ALA A 81 4.02 5.90 0.42
C ALA A 81 4.25 6.92 1.55
N ALA A 82 4.11 8.22 1.27
CA ALA A 82 4.20 9.27 2.28
C ALA A 82 3.07 9.18 3.32
N SER A 83 1.85 8.83 2.89
CA SER A 83 0.73 8.55 3.80
C SER A 83 1.04 7.35 4.70
N ALA A 84 1.54 6.26 4.13
CA ALA A 84 1.88 5.04 4.84
C ALA A 84 2.90 5.31 5.96
N VAL A 85 3.98 6.06 5.67
CA VAL A 85 5.02 6.42 6.66
C VAL A 85 4.45 7.15 7.88
N ARG A 86 3.40 7.97 7.69
CA ARG A 86 2.73 8.70 8.79
C ARG A 86 1.80 7.83 9.62
N ALA A 87 1.37 6.68 9.10
CA ALA A 87 0.48 5.79 9.82
C ALA A 87 1.22 5.06 10.96
N PRO A 88 0.54 4.74 12.09
CA PRO A 88 1.13 3.92 13.15
C PRO A 88 1.61 2.58 12.62
N ALA A 89 2.78 2.12 13.09
CA ALA A 89 3.30 0.79 12.86
C ALA A 89 4.31 0.39 13.93
N HIS A 90 4.43 -0.92 14.14
CA HIS A 90 5.60 -1.50 14.80
C HIS A 90 6.88 -1.27 13.96
N ASP A 91 8.05 -1.45 14.57
CA ASP A 91 9.33 -1.08 13.93
C ASP A 91 9.54 -1.70 12.55
N ARG A 92 9.27 -3.00 12.38
CA ARG A 92 9.33 -3.66 11.06
C ARG A 92 8.43 -2.99 10.00
N GLY A 93 7.22 -2.57 10.38
CA GLY A 93 6.28 -1.91 9.47
C GLY A 93 6.76 -0.50 9.11
N ARG A 94 7.35 0.22 10.08
CA ARG A 94 7.97 1.53 9.85
C ARG A 94 9.13 1.44 8.86
N VAL A 95 10.04 0.49 9.05
CA VAL A 95 11.17 0.25 8.13
C VAL A 95 10.69 -0.06 6.72
N HIS A 96 9.70 -0.94 6.57
CA HIS A 96 9.17 -1.29 5.25
C HIS A 96 8.57 -0.08 4.50
N ARG A 97 7.86 0.80 5.21
CA ARG A 97 7.27 2.03 4.64
C ARG A 97 8.32 3.05 4.23
N LEU A 98 9.34 3.25 5.06
CA LEU A 98 10.47 4.13 4.74
C LEU A 98 11.25 3.60 3.53
N ALA A 99 11.47 2.29 3.45
CA ALA A 99 12.11 1.66 2.30
C ALA A 99 11.29 1.85 1.01
N MET A 100 9.96 1.76 1.07
CA MET A 100 9.09 2.03 -0.07
C MET A 100 9.19 3.50 -0.52
N LEU A 101 9.12 4.44 0.42
CA LEU A 101 9.21 5.86 0.11
C LEU A 101 10.58 6.23 -0.49
N SER A 102 11.68 5.75 0.11
CA SER A 102 13.02 6.02 -0.42
C SER A 102 13.23 5.40 -1.80
N HIS A 103 12.67 4.20 -2.05
CA HIS A 103 12.70 3.59 -3.38
C HIS A 103 11.98 4.45 -4.44
N ILE A 104 10.81 4.98 -4.12
CA ILE A 104 10.06 5.88 -5.04
C ILE A 104 10.84 7.17 -5.28
N GLU A 105 11.47 7.73 -4.25
CA GLU A 105 12.30 8.93 -4.38
C GLU A 105 13.50 8.69 -5.31
N LEU A 106 14.13 7.52 -5.24
CA LEU A 106 15.17 7.12 -6.20
C LEU A 106 14.64 7.01 -7.63
N LEU A 107 13.47 6.38 -7.83
CA LEU A 107 12.84 6.27 -9.15
C LEU A 107 12.48 7.65 -9.74
N GLN A 108 12.23 8.65 -8.89
CA GLN A 108 11.98 10.04 -9.30
C GLN A 108 13.27 10.86 -9.49
N GLY A 109 14.45 10.30 -9.22
CA GLY A 109 15.74 11.01 -9.33
C GLY A 109 16.11 11.86 -8.11
N GLU A 110 15.40 11.73 -7.00
CA GLU A 110 15.55 12.52 -5.77
C GLU A 110 16.52 11.84 -4.77
N ALA A 111 17.76 11.58 -5.19
CA ALA A 111 18.70 10.75 -4.43
C ALA A 111 19.01 11.26 -3.02
N ASP A 112 19.23 12.57 -2.83
CA ASP A 112 19.52 13.15 -1.51
C ASP A 112 18.34 12.99 -0.54
N ARG A 113 17.13 13.09 -1.07
CA ARG A 113 15.91 12.91 -0.28
C ARG A 113 15.73 11.44 0.08
N ALA A 114 15.95 10.52 -0.86
CA ALA A 114 15.90 9.09 -0.60
C ALA A 114 16.90 8.67 0.48
N ALA A 115 18.12 9.22 0.47
CA ALA A 115 19.13 8.97 1.50
C ALA A 115 18.68 9.47 2.88
N THR A 116 18.05 10.64 2.93
CA THR A 116 17.48 11.18 4.18
C THR A 116 16.34 10.31 4.70
N THR A 117 15.45 9.84 3.83
CA THR A 117 14.32 8.96 4.18
C THR A 117 14.77 7.59 4.70
N ALA A 118 15.94 7.10 4.24
CA ALA A 118 16.46 5.78 4.61
C ALA A 118 17.30 5.76 5.90
N ALA A 119 17.65 6.93 6.45
CA ALA A 119 18.47 7.10 7.66
C ALA A 119 17.65 6.92 8.95
#